data_AF-A0A2N2FR77-F1
#
_entry.id   AF-A0A2N2FR77-F1
#
_cell.length_a   1.000
_cell.length_b   1.000
_cell.length_c   1.000
_cell.angle_alpha   90.00
_cell.angle_beta   90.00
_cell.angle_gamma   90.00
#
_symmetry.space_group_name_H-M   'P 1'
#
loop_
_entity.id
_entity.type
_entity.pdbx_description
1 polymer ?
#
loop_
_entity_poly.entity_id
_entity_poly.type
_entity_poly.pdbx_seq_one_letter_code
_entity_poly.pdbx_strand_id
1 'polypeptide(L)'
;MQAKIRQISVGGRLTGVIGLDEAISEAAGSVRKDADETEIAQEIIRRIAGKNYIPDKLLPAYSTAVIREYKKYLGQDVEEEHSDELRVVILGPGCYQCTSLENTVRDIMSEMNLACDLEHITDVQEIARYGVMGLPALVINRKIVSTGVVPDRKIIREWLAFAAQTAGIK
;
A
#
# COMPACT_ATOMS: atom_id res chain seq x y z
N MET A 1 28.47 13.97 -6.52
CA MET A 1 27.25 13.23 -6.93
C MET A 1 26.08 13.85 -6.20
N GLN A 2 25.01 14.22 -6.92
CA GLN A 2 23.76 14.66 -6.30
C GLN A 2 23.07 13.41 -5.75
N ALA A 3 22.79 13.38 -4.45
CA ALA A 3 22.14 12.23 -3.83
C ALA A 3 20.68 12.15 -4.31
N LYS A 4 20.29 11.00 -4.88
CA LYS A 4 18.95 10.78 -5.42
C LYS A 4 17.91 10.64 -4.29
N ILE A 5 16.72 11.18 -4.49
CA ILE A 5 15.58 11.03 -3.58
C ILE A 5 14.77 9.81 -4.02
N ARG A 6 14.49 8.89 -3.09
CA ARG A 6 13.60 7.75 -3.29
C ARG A 6 12.42 7.83 -2.32
N GLN A 7 11.20 7.60 -2.82
CA GLN A 7 10.00 7.57 -1.98
C GLN A 7 9.76 6.15 -1.46
N ILE A 8 9.54 6.02 -0.15
CA ILE A 8 9.25 4.75 0.53
C ILE A 8 8.10 4.91 1.51
N SER A 9 7.33 3.85 1.74
CA SER A 9 6.30 3.85 2.79
C SER A 9 6.95 3.68 4.17
N VAL A 10 6.72 4.61 5.10
CA VAL A 10 7.19 4.54 6.48
C VAL A 10 6.00 4.74 7.40
N GLY A 11 5.58 3.68 8.10
CA GLY A 11 4.41 3.72 8.97
C GLY A 11 3.15 4.19 8.23
N GLY A 12 2.92 3.65 7.04
CA GLY A 12 1.75 3.98 6.19
C GLY A 12 1.84 5.33 5.45
N ARG A 13 2.95 6.08 5.55
CA ARG A 13 3.11 7.39 4.90
C ARG A 13 4.24 7.39 3.87
N LEU A 14 3.98 7.94 2.70
CA LEU A 14 5.00 8.08 1.65
C LEU A 14 6.04 9.13 2.05
N THR A 15 7.28 8.70 2.27
CA THR A 15 8.37 9.52 2.76
C THR A 15 9.53 9.53 1.77
N GLY A 16 10.03 10.72 1.43
CA GLY A 16 11.22 10.88 0.58
C GLY A 16 12.51 10.72 1.39
N VAL A 17 13.34 9.76 1.01
CA VAL A 17 14.63 9.50 1.63
C VAL A 17 15.75 9.77 0.62
N ILE A 18 16.69 10.62 1.01
CA ILE A 18 17.85 11.03 0.22
C ILE A 18 18.96 9.99 0.38
N GLY A 19 19.48 9.48 -0.73
CA GLY A 19 20.64 8.56 -0.75
C GLY A 19 20.33 7.13 -0.30
N LEU A 20 19.06 6.72 -0.33
CA LEU A 20 18.67 5.38 0.12
C LEU A 20 19.25 4.25 -0.73
N ASP A 21 19.27 4.43 -2.07
CA ASP A 21 19.81 3.41 -2.98
C ASP A 21 21.30 3.12 -2.72
N GLU A 22 22.08 4.19 -2.49
CA GLU A 22 23.50 4.11 -2.14
C GLU A 22 23.68 3.38 -0.80
N ALA A 23 22.90 3.78 0.22
CA ALA A 23 22.97 3.17 1.54
C ALA A 23 22.64 1.67 1.54
N ILE A 24 21.62 1.26 0.77
CA ILE A 24 21.25 -0.16 0.63
C ILE A 24 22.33 -0.96 -0.10
N SER A 25 22.85 -0.43 -1.22
CA SER A 25 23.88 -1.11 -2.00
C SER A 25 25.17 -1.30 -1.19
N GLU A 26 25.57 -0.27 -0.44
CA GLU A 26 26.72 -0.32 0.45
C GLU A 26 26.50 -1.30 1.61
N ALA A 27 25.32 -1.28 2.25
CA ALA A 27 24.98 -2.22 3.31
C ALA A 27 25.02 -3.68 2.82
N ALA A 28 24.53 -3.95 1.60
CA ALA A 28 24.59 -5.29 1.00
C ALA A 28 26.03 -5.79 0.78
N GLY A 29 26.97 -4.87 0.56
CA GLY A 29 28.40 -5.18 0.42
C GLY A 29 29.18 -5.25 1.74
N SER A 30 28.74 -4.51 2.77
CA SER A 30 29.49 -4.36 4.03
C SER A 30 28.99 -5.23 5.19
N VAL A 31 27.71 -5.61 5.17
CA VAL A 31 27.10 -6.36 6.27
C VAL A 31 27.45 -7.86 6.17
N ARG A 32 27.60 -8.53 7.32
CA ARG A 32 27.90 -9.96 7.37
C ARG A 32 26.73 -10.76 6.78
N LYS A 33 27.02 -11.90 6.16
CA LYS A 33 26.00 -12.75 5.52
C LYS A 33 24.94 -13.31 6.50
N ASP A 34 25.28 -13.38 7.78
CA ASP A 34 24.48 -13.87 8.89
C ASP A 34 24.00 -12.74 9.83
N ALA A 35 24.14 -11.49 9.41
CA ALA A 35 23.57 -10.37 10.16
C ALA A 35 22.05 -10.48 10.20
N ASP A 36 21.47 -10.11 11.33
CA ASP A 36 20.03 -10.04 11.48
C ASP A 36 19.44 -8.77 10.85
N GLU A 37 18.11 -8.74 10.74
CA GLU A 37 17.39 -7.59 10.15
C GLU A 37 17.59 -6.30 10.98
N THR A 38 17.87 -6.40 12.27
CA THR A 38 18.09 -5.22 13.12
C THR A 38 19.43 -4.58 12.81
N GLU A 39 20.49 -5.37 12.67
CA GLU A 39 21.82 -4.91 12.30
C GLU A 39 21.82 -4.25 10.91
N ILE A 40 21.18 -4.89 9.93
CA ILE A 40 21.04 -4.34 8.57
C ILE A 40 20.29 -3.01 8.62
N ALA A 41 19.18 -2.92 9.38
CA ALA A 41 18.37 -1.72 9.48
C ALA A 41 19.16 -0.56 10.09
N GLN A 42 19.86 -0.83 11.19
CA GLN A 42 20.69 0.16 11.88
C GLN A 42 21.79 0.70 10.97
N GLU A 43 22.44 -0.17 10.20
CA GLU A 43 23.51 0.24 9.28
C GLU A 43 22.97 1.14 8.16
N ILE A 44 21.84 0.78 7.55
CA ILE A 44 21.21 1.62 6.51
C ILE A 44 20.77 2.96 7.11
N ILE A 45 20.09 2.96 8.27
CA ILE A 45 19.63 4.17 8.96
C ILE A 45 20.81 5.08 9.29
N ARG A 46 21.90 4.52 9.80
CA ARG A 46 23.12 5.27 10.14
C ARG A 46 23.67 6.03 8.93
N ARG A 47 23.63 5.41 7.73
CA ARG A 47 24.12 6.02 6.48
C ARG A 47 23.21 7.15 5.99
N ILE A 48 21.88 6.98 6.11
CA ILE A 48 20.93 8.00 5.64
C ILE A 48 20.68 9.13 6.65
N ALA A 49 20.88 8.90 7.94
CA ALA A 49 20.59 9.88 9.00
C ALA A 49 21.37 11.20 8.85
N GLY A 50 22.56 11.18 8.26
CA GLY A 50 23.34 12.41 8.00
C GLY A 50 22.72 13.35 6.98
N LYS A 51 21.79 12.87 6.15
CA LYS A 51 21.15 13.64 5.05
C LYS A 51 19.62 13.74 5.21
N ASN A 52 19.04 13.10 6.22
CA ASN A 52 17.59 12.96 6.38
C ASN A 52 17.18 13.21 7.84
N TYR A 53 16.04 13.86 8.04
CA TYR A 53 15.45 14.01 9.38
C TYR A 53 14.64 12.75 9.75
N ILE A 54 15.11 12.01 10.74
CA ILE A 54 14.47 10.80 11.24
C ILE A 54 14.14 11.01 12.72
N PRO A 55 12.86 11.24 13.09
CA PRO A 55 12.47 11.36 14.50
C PRO A 55 12.66 10.04 15.25
N ASP A 56 13.12 10.10 16.51
CA ASP A 56 13.31 8.90 17.35
C ASP A 56 12.04 8.04 17.47
N LYS A 57 10.87 8.69 17.55
CA LYS A 57 9.56 8.03 17.61
C LYS A 57 9.25 7.19 16.38
N LEU A 58 9.83 7.53 15.23
CA LEU A 58 9.62 6.84 13.96
C LEU A 58 10.74 5.84 13.64
N LEU A 59 11.79 5.74 14.45
CA LEU A 59 12.88 4.78 14.23
C LEU A 59 12.38 3.34 13.98
N PRO A 60 11.40 2.80 14.74
CA PRO A 60 10.87 1.46 14.46
C PRO A 60 10.25 1.34 13.07
N ALA A 61 9.47 2.36 12.65
CA ALA A 61 8.85 2.38 11.33
C ALA A 61 9.89 2.50 10.21
N TYR A 62 10.94 3.30 10.42
CA TYR A 62 12.06 3.40 9.49
C TYR A 62 12.83 2.08 9.39
N SER A 63 13.08 1.38 10.50
CA SER A 63 13.77 0.09 10.51
C SER A 63 13.05 -0.94 9.64
N THR A 64 11.73 -1.08 9.81
CA THR A 64 10.93 -1.99 8.97
C THR A 64 10.96 -1.56 7.51
N ALA A 65 10.81 -0.26 7.24
CA ALA A 65 10.79 0.28 5.89
C ALA A 65 12.12 0.06 5.14
N VAL A 66 13.27 0.33 5.77
CA VAL A 66 14.58 0.13 5.11
C VAL A 66 14.88 -1.33 4.86
N ILE A 67 14.45 -2.23 5.76
CA ILE A 67 14.63 -3.67 5.57
C ILE A 67 13.81 -4.19 4.41
N ARG A 68 12.56 -3.72 4.28
CA ARG A 68 11.75 -4.05 3.10
C ARG A 68 12.46 -3.64 1.81
N GLU A 69 13.03 -2.44 1.76
CA GLU A 69 13.73 -1.98 0.56
C GLU A 69 15.06 -2.73 0.32
N TYR A 70 15.76 -3.13 1.38
CA TYR A 70 16.94 -3.99 1.30
C TYR A 70 16.60 -5.38 0.75
N LYS A 71 15.54 -6.01 1.25
CA LYS A 71 15.04 -7.30 0.76
C LYS A 71 14.62 -7.23 -0.71
N LYS A 72 13.92 -6.15 -1.12
CA LYS A 72 13.61 -5.87 -2.53
C LYS A 72 14.88 -5.75 -3.39
N TYR A 73 15.92 -5.08 -2.87
CA TYR A 73 17.20 -4.99 -3.57
C TYR A 73 17.87 -6.35 -3.77
N LEU A 74 17.70 -7.28 -2.83
CA LEU A 74 18.14 -8.68 -2.96
C LEU A 74 17.23 -9.55 -3.84
N GLY A 75 16.15 -9.00 -4.38
CA GLY A 75 15.17 -9.73 -5.20
C GLY A 75 14.24 -10.63 -4.41
N GLN A 76 14.07 -10.41 -3.10
CA GLN A 76 13.10 -11.12 -2.29
C GLN A 76 11.71 -10.50 -2.46
N ASP A 77 10.67 -11.34 -2.58
CA ASP A 77 9.29 -10.89 -2.52
C ASP A 77 8.95 -10.45 -1.10
N VAL A 78 8.59 -9.17 -0.94
CA VAL A 78 8.17 -8.61 0.34
C VAL A 78 6.78 -8.02 0.17
N GLU A 79 5.88 -8.40 1.06
CA GLU A 79 4.57 -7.76 1.16
C GLU A 79 4.75 -6.26 1.48
N GLU A 80 4.12 -5.41 0.68
CA GLU A 80 4.18 -3.97 0.85
C GLU A 80 3.38 -3.55 2.09
N GLU A 81 3.92 -2.66 2.94
CA GLU A 81 3.10 -1.99 3.95
C GLU A 81 2.21 -1.00 3.23
N HIS A 82 0.95 -1.38 3.04
CA HIS A 82 -0.08 -0.49 2.55
C HIS A 82 -0.45 0.51 3.64
N SER A 83 -0.76 1.73 3.23
CA SER A 83 -1.36 2.71 4.13
C SER A 83 -2.56 2.06 4.80
N ASP A 84 -2.78 2.36 6.09
CA ASP A 84 -3.99 2.01 6.85
C ASP A 84 -5.25 2.70 6.30
N GLU A 85 -5.24 3.08 5.03
CA GLU A 85 -6.33 3.74 4.33
C GLU A 85 -7.19 2.66 3.67
N LEU A 86 -8.46 2.66 4.03
CA LEU A 86 -9.45 1.82 3.38
C LEU A 86 -9.50 2.20 1.89
N ARG A 87 -9.09 1.29 1.01
CA ARG A 87 -9.06 1.51 -0.43
C ARG A 87 -10.09 0.63 -1.12
N VAL A 88 -10.97 1.27 -1.88
CA VAL A 88 -12.03 0.61 -2.63
C VAL A 88 -11.82 0.90 -4.11
N VAL A 89 -11.66 -0.15 -4.90
CA VAL A 89 -11.44 -0.06 -6.34
C VAL A 89 -12.60 -0.75 -7.06
N ILE A 90 -13.20 -0.05 -8.01
CA ILE A 90 -14.24 -0.57 -8.89
C ILE A 90 -13.62 -0.78 -10.27
N LEU A 91 -13.67 -2.03 -10.74
CA LEU A 91 -13.16 -2.43 -12.03
C LEU A 91 -14.34 -2.57 -13.00
N GLY A 92 -14.32 -1.81 -14.08
CA GLY A 92 -15.33 -1.94 -15.12
C GLY A 92 -15.22 -0.88 -16.22
N PRO A 93 -15.70 -1.17 -17.44
CA PRO A 93 -15.57 -0.25 -18.57
C PRO A 93 -16.51 0.98 -18.49
N GLY A 94 -17.12 1.25 -17.33
CA GLY A 94 -18.06 2.37 -17.16
C GLY A 94 -19.50 2.11 -17.65
N CYS A 95 -19.97 0.84 -17.66
CA CYS A 95 -21.38 0.56 -17.96
C CYS A 95 -22.31 0.97 -16.80
N TYR A 96 -23.62 1.04 -17.05
CA TYR A 96 -24.63 1.46 -16.06
C TYR A 96 -24.51 0.74 -14.70
N GLN A 97 -24.21 -0.56 -14.73
CA GLN A 97 -24.02 -1.37 -13.52
C GLN A 97 -22.78 -0.95 -12.72
N CYS A 98 -21.68 -0.55 -13.38
CA CYS A 98 -20.47 -0.06 -12.73
C CYS A 98 -20.76 1.27 -12.01
N THR A 99 -21.42 2.21 -12.69
CA THR A 99 -21.79 3.51 -12.12
C THR A 99 -22.79 3.35 -10.96
N SER A 100 -23.75 2.43 -11.07
CA SER A 100 -24.68 2.15 -9.98
C SER A 100 -23.97 1.60 -8.74
N LEU A 101 -22.98 0.71 -8.93
CA LEU A 101 -22.17 0.17 -7.85
C LEU A 101 -21.33 1.27 -7.18
N GLU A 102 -20.69 2.12 -7.98
CA GLU A 102 -19.90 3.27 -7.51
C GLU A 102 -20.73 4.23 -6.66
N ASN A 103 -21.92 4.61 -7.14
CA ASN A 103 -22.82 5.47 -6.39
C ASN A 103 -23.25 4.82 -5.07
N THR A 104 -23.61 3.54 -5.11
CA THR A 104 -24.02 2.80 -3.90
C THR A 104 -22.90 2.75 -2.85
N VAL A 105 -21.67 2.48 -3.30
CA VAL A 105 -20.48 2.47 -2.45
C VAL A 105 -20.23 3.85 -1.85
N ARG A 106 -20.24 4.91 -2.68
CA ARG A 106 -20.08 6.30 -2.25
C ARG A 106 -21.13 6.72 -1.21
N ASP A 107 -22.38 6.33 -1.41
CA ASP A 107 -23.47 6.64 -0.48
C ASP A 107 -23.27 5.95 0.88
N ILE A 108 -22.90 4.66 0.87
CA ILE A 108 -22.63 3.91 2.11
C ILE A 108 -21.42 4.51 2.84
N MET A 109 -20.36 4.85 2.11
CA MET A 109 -19.17 5.49 2.69
C MET A 109 -19.52 6.82 3.35
N SER A 110 -20.39 7.61 2.71
CA SER A 110 -20.88 8.89 3.24
C SER A 110 -21.75 8.69 4.49
N GLU A 111 -22.63 7.69 4.50
CA GLU A 111 -23.45 7.34 5.67
C GLU A 111 -22.61 6.87 6.87
N MET A 112 -21.55 6.11 6.60
CA MET A 112 -20.66 5.57 7.63
C MET A 112 -19.54 6.53 8.03
N ASN A 113 -19.44 7.69 7.37
CA ASN A 113 -18.39 8.68 7.58
C ASN A 113 -16.97 8.08 7.50
N LEU A 114 -16.77 7.14 6.58
CA LEU A 114 -15.50 6.44 6.38
C LEU A 114 -14.57 7.25 5.47
N ALA A 115 -13.36 7.54 5.95
CA ALA A 115 -12.29 8.05 5.10
C ALA A 115 -11.73 6.90 4.26
N CYS A 116 -12.07 6.88 2.98
CA CYS A 116 -11.65 5.82 2.06
C CYS A 116 -11.39 6.36 0.67
N ASP A 117 -10.37 5.80 0.03
CA ASP A 117 -10.00 6.11 -1.34
C ASP A 117 -10.84 5.26 -2.30
N LEU A 118 -11.74 5.91 -3.05
CA LEU A 118 -12.61 5.26 -4.02
C LEU A 118 -12.10 5.55 -5.43
N GLU A 119 -11.63 4.51 -6.12
CA GLU A 119 -11.08 4.60 -7.47
C GLU A 119 -11.90 3.75 -8.45
N HIS A 120 -12.19 4.29 -9.63
CA HIS A 120 -12.84 3.56 -10.72
C HIS A 120 -11.84 3.36 -11.86
N ILE A 121 -11.41 2.11 -12.04
CA ILE A 121 -10.50 1.73 -13.12
C ILE A 121 -11.33 1.27 -14.32
N THR A 122 -11.27 2.06 -15.38
CA THR A 122 -11.91 1.76 -16.67
C THR A 122 -10.93 1.22 -17.71
N ASP A 123 -9.63 1.30 -17.46
CA ASP A 123 -8.60 0.81 -18.38
C ASP A 123 -8.56 -0.72 -18.37
N VAL A 124 -8.75 -1.31 -19.56
CA VAL A 124 -8.79 -2.76 -19.76
C VAL A 124 -7.46 -3.43 -19.39
N GLN A 125 -6.32 -2.78 -19.63
CA GLN A 125 -5.00 -3.31 -19.28
C GLN A 125 -4.85 -3.40 -17.76
N GLU A 126 -5.23 -2.35 -17.04
CA GLU A 126 -5.18 -2.34 -15.57
C GLU A 126 -6.14 -3.38 -15.00
N ILE A 127 -7.38 -3.47 -15.50
CA ILE A 127 -8.36 -4.49 -15.09
C ILE A 127 -7.79 -5.92 -15.26
N ALA A 128 -7.11 -6.19 -16.37
CA ALA A 128 -6.51 -7.51 -16.63
C ALA A 128 -5.43 -7.88 -15.60
N ARG A 129 -4.69 -6.89 -15.06
CA ARG A 129 -3.69 -7.11 -14.02
C ARG A 129 -4.30 -7.58 -12.69
N TYR A 130 -5.56 -7.28 -12.44
CA TYR A 130 -6.29 -7.77 -11.26
C TYR A 130 -6.76 -9.22 -11.40
N GLY A 131 -6.70 -9.84 -12.60
CA GLY A 131 -7.05 -11.25 -12.79
C GLY A 131 -8.52 -11.58 -12.56
N VAL A 132 -9.42 -10.60 -12.72
CA VAL A 132 -10.86 -10.80 -12.51
C VAL A 132 -11.51 -11.60 -13.65
N MET A 133 -12.38 -12.54 -13.30
CA MET A 133 -13.09 -13.40 -14.27
C MET A 133 -14.35 -12.75 -14.87
N GLY A 134 -14.83 -11.64 -14.31
CA GLY A 134 -16.04 -10.96 -14.76
C GLY A 134 -16.15 -9.54 -14.21
N LEU A 135 -16.82 -8.67 -14.98
CA LEU A 135 -17.05 -7.26 -14.65
C LEU A 135 -18.55 -6.99 -14.51
N PRO A 136 -18.98 -6.05 -13.64
CA PRO A 136 -18.15 -5.23 -12.74
C PRO A 136 -17.49 -6.06 -11.63
N ALA A 137 -16.33 -5.62 -11.15
CA ALA A 137 -15.69 -6.21 -9.98
C ALA A 137 -15.41 -5.14 -8.91
N LEU A 138 -15.57 -5.55 -7.64
CA LEU A 138 -15.32 -4.72 -6.47
C LEU A 138 -14.11 -5.28 -5.72
N VAL A 139 -13.14 -4.42 -5.46
CA VAL A 139 -11.92 -4.73 -4.73
C VAL A 139 -11.84 -3.83 -3.51
N ILE A 140 -11.60 -4.41 -2.34
CA ILE A 140 -11.44 -3.67 -1.07
C ILE A 140 -10.11 -4.11 -0.46
N ASN A 141 -9.23 -3.15 -0.13
CA ASN A 141 -7.90 -3.40 0.41
C ASN A 141 -7.11 -4.47 -0.39
N ARG A 142 -7.11 -4.32 -1.73
CA ARG A 142 -6.51 -5.25 -2.71
C ARG A 142 -7.13 -6.65 -2.78
N LYS A 143 -8.20 -6.94 -2.02
CA LYS A 143 -8.94 -8.20 -2.09
C LYS A 143 -10.18 -8.05 -2.96
N ILE A 144 -10.32 -8.94 -3.95
CA ILE A 144 -11.54 -9.03 -4.76
C ILE A 144 -12.66 -9.58 -3.87
N VAL A 145 -13.71 -8.78 -3.66
CA VAL A 145 -14.87 -9.16 -2.84
C VAL A 145 -16.08 -9.54 -3.69
N SER A 146 -16.15 -9.05 -4.92
CA SER A 146 -17.24 -9.37 -5.85
C SER A 146 -16.78 -9.30 -7.30
N THR A 147 -17.28 -10.20 -8.14
CA THR A 147 -17.03 -10.25 -9.59
C THR A 147 -18.32 -10.58 -10.34
N GLY A 148 -18.56 -9.90 -11.46
CA GLY A 148 -19.63 -10.21 -12.42
C GLY A 148 -21.05 -9.91 -11.96
N VAL A 149 -21.27 -9.42 -10.75
CA VAL A 149 -22.59 -9.11 -10.18
C VAL A 149 -22.51 -7.81 -9.37
N VAL A 150 -23.60 -7.04 -9.36
CA VAL A 150 -23.76 -5.90 -8.44
C VAL A 150 -24.33 -6.43 -7.11
N PRO A 151 -23.54 -6.47 -6.02
CA PRO A 151 -23.99 -6.97 -4.73
C PRO A 151 -25.00 -6.02 -4.07
N ASP A 152 -25.81 -6.57 -3.16
CA ASP A 152 -26.78 -5.78 -2.40
C ASP A 152 -26.09 -4.75 -1.49
N ARG A 153 -26.78 -3.62 -1.30
CA ARG A 153 -26.35 -2.51 -0.43
C ARG A 153 -25.95 -2.97 0.98
N LYS A 154 -26.64 -3.97 1.53
CA LYS A 154 -26.35 -4.52 2.87
C LYS A 154 -25.00 -5.22 2.92
N ILE A 155 -24.70 -6.03 1.90
CA ILE A 155 -23.45 -6.81 1.82
C ILE A 155 -22.26 -5.87 1.64
N ILE A 156 -22.40 -4.85 0.78
CA ILE A 156 -21.37 -3.83 0.58
C ILE A 156 -21.02 -3.14 1.92
N ARG A 157 -22.05 -2.79 2.71
CA ARG A 157 -21.87 -2.19 4.04
C ARG A 157 -21.10 -3.11 4.99
N GLU A 158 -21.41 -4.41 5.00
CA GLU A 158 -20.69 -5.39 5.83
C GLU A 158 -19.21 -5.51 5.46
N TRP A 159 -18.90 -5.56 4.16
CA TRP A 159 -17.51 -5.60 3.70
C TRP A 159 -16.74 -4.33 4.04
N LEU A 160 -17.35 -3.15 3.87
CA LEU A 160 -16.75 -1.88 4.25
C LEU A 160 -16.54 -1.79 5.77
N ALA A 161 -17.51 -2.25 6.58
CA ALA A 161 -17.39 -2.27 8.03
C ALA A 161 -16.28 -3.22 8.52
N PHE A 162 -16.16 -4.39 7.88
CA PHE A 162 -15.10 -5.35 8.18
C PHE A 162 -13.72 -4.81 7.79
N ALA A 163 -13.63 -4.19 6.61
CA ALA A 163 -12.39 -3.61 6.13
C ALA A 163 -11.96 -2.38 6.94
N ALA A 164 -12.90 -1.54 7.37
CA ALA A 164 -12.62 -0.40 8.25
C ALA A 164 -12.09 -0.84 9.63
N GLN A 165 -12.67 -1.90 10.21
CA GLN A 165 -12.16 -2.49 11.46
C GLN A 165 -10.75 -3.06 11.31
N THR A 166 -10.47 -3.69 10.17
CA THR A 166 -9.15 -4.27 9.86
C THR A 166 -8.10 -3.18 9.63
N ALA A 167 -8.50 -2.05 9.05
CA ALA A 167 -7.65 -0.88 8.82
C ALA A 167 -7.52 0.05 10.06
N GLY A 168 -8.15 -0.29 11.19
CA GLY A 168 -8.05 0.52 12.42
C GLY A 168 -8.75 1.88 12.36
N ILE A 169 -9.64 2.09 11.38
CA ILE A 169 -10.42 3.33 11.23
C ILE A 169 -11.58 3.26 12.23
N LYS A 170 -11.52 4.11 13.26
CA LYS A 170 -12.55 4.29 14.30
C LYS A 170 -13.35 5.57 14.08
#